data_AF-A0A5C6YB10-F1
#
_entry.id   AF-A0A5C6YB10-F1
#
_cell.length_a   1.000
_cell.length_b   1.000
_cell.length_c   1.000
_cell.angle_alpha   90.00
_cell.angle_beta   90.00
_cell.angle_gamma   90.00
#
_symmetry.space_group_name_H-M   'P 1'
#
loop_
_entity.id
_entity.type
_entity.pdbx_description
1 polymer ?
#
loop_
_entity_poly.entity_id
_entity_poly.type
_entity_poly.pdbx_seq_one_letter_code
_entity_poly.pdbx_strand_id
1 'polypeptide(L)'
;MEYLGYIVVFYIGFYFYRLAENHNKNKWLFGSLGILFFITSVVLYLLFSRFLNSKEYNIYNLASIGIEAFFAGLILSIILFQIISFVWTRKKKIESNLIDKIGKQ
;
A
#
# COMPACT_ATOMS: atom_id res chain seq x y z
N MET A 1 14.87 -16.61 -2.33
CA MET A 1 13.60 -16.00 -1.86
C MET A 1 13.80 -14.61 -1.27
N GLU A 2 14.87 -14.36 -0.50
CA GLU A 2 15.09 -13.06 0.16
C GLU A 2 15.21 -11.87 -0.81
N TYR A 3 16.00 -12.01 -1.89
CA TYR A 3 16.18 -10.95 -2.88
C TYR A 3 14.88 -10.54 -3.61
N LEU A 4 13.98 -11.51 -3.84
CA LEU A 4 12.69 -11.25 -4.48
C LEU A 4 11.79 -10.39 -3.58
N GLY A 5 11.83 -10.61 -2.27
CA GLY A 5 11.10 -9.80 -1.30
C GLY A 5 11.54 -8.34 -1.33
N TYR A 6 12.85 -8.08 -1.35
CA TYR A 6 13.39 -6.72 -1.44
C TYR A 6 13.00 -6.01 -2.73
N ILE A 7 13.04 -6.72 -3.87
CA ILE A 7 12.60 -6.18 -5.16
C ILE A 7 11.13 -5.76 -5.08
N VAL A 8 10.27 -6.61 -4.52
CA VAL A 8 8.84 -6.31 -4.36
C VAL A 8 8.62 -5.07 -3.49
N VAL A 9 9.28 -4.99 -2.33
CA VAL A 9 9.15 -3.83 -1.44
C VAL A 9 9.64 -2.54 -2.10
N PHE A 10 10.74 -2.62 -2.85
CA PHE A 10 11.24 -1.49 -3.65
C PHE A 10 10.18 -1.03 -4.66
N TYR A 11 9.57 -1.95 -5.40
CA TYR A 11 8.52 -1.60 -6.36
C TYR A 11 7.29 -0.99 -5.68
N ILE A 12 6.85 -1.52 -4.54
CA ILE A 12 5.74 -0.91 -3.78
C ILE A 12 6.07 0.54 -3.45
N GLY A 13 7.23 0.80 -2.85
CA GLY A 13 7.67 2.17 -2.57
C GLY A 13 7.72 3.05 -3.82
N PHE A 14 8.28 2.52 -4.92
CA PHE A 14 8.37 3.22 -6.20
C PHE A 14 7.00 3.57 -6.79
N TYR A 15 6.01 2.68 -6.71
CA TYR A 15 4.65 2.95 -7.18
C TYR A 15 4.00 4.07 -6.36
N PHE A 16 4.11 4.04 -5.03
CA PHE A 16 3.59 5.11 -4.17
C PHE A 16 4.29 6.44 -4.41
N TYR A 17 5.62 6.41 -4.61
CA TYR A 17 6.41 7.58 -5.00
C TYR A 17 5.86 8.21 -6.29
N ARG A 18 5.67 7.40 -7.34
CA ARG A 18 5.17 7.86 -8.64
C ARG A 18 3.73 8.36 -8.56
N LEU A 19 2.90 7.73 -7.73
CA LEU A 19 1.52 8.19 -7.51
C LEU A 19 1.50 9.60 -6.90
N ALA A 20 2.35 9.84 -5.90
CA ALA A 20 2.48 11.15 -5.27
C ALA A 20 3.05 12.19 -6.23
N GLU A 21 4.03 11.82 -7.05
CA GLU A 21 4.57 12.66 -8.11
C GLU A 21 3.49 13.11 -9.10
N ASN A 22 2.67 12.19 -9.59
CA ASN A 22 1.59 12.49 -10.54
C ASN A 22 0.51 13.43 -9.97
N HIS A 23 0.40 13.52 -8.64
CA HIS A 23 -0.57 14.37 -7.95
C HIS A 23 0.06 15.57 -7.24
N ASN A 24 1.31 15.92 -7.58
CA ASN A 24 2.07 17.01 -6.97
C ASN A 24 2.08 16.96 -5.43
N LYS A 25 2.21 15.76 -4.87
CA LYS A 25 2.38 15.50 -3.42
C LYS A 25 3.84 15.19 -3.09
N ASN A 26 4.18 15.15 -1.80
CA ASN A 26 5.55 14.86 -1.34
C ASN A 26 5.94 13.40 -1.67
N LYS A 27 6.71 13.22 -2.74
CA LYS A 27 7.06 11.93 -3.34
C LYS A 27 7.81 11.02 -2.38
N TRP A 28 8.77 11.56 -1.63
CA TRP A 28 9.61 10.83 -0.68
C TRP A 28 8.82 10.29 0.51
N LEU A 29 7.92 11.12 1.05
CA LEU A 29 7.05 10.73 2.16
C LEU A 29 6.16 9.56 1.74
N PHE A 30 5.48 9.67 0.59
CA PHE A 30 4.57 8.62 0.14
C PHE A 30 5.29 7.34 -0.30
N GLY A 31 6.47 7.44 -0.93
CA GLY A 31 7.27 6.26 -1.23
C GLY A 31 7.66 5.48 0.04
N SER A 32 8.12 6.20 1.08
CA SER A 32 8.42 5.61 2.39
C SER A 32 7.17 5.07 3.08
N LEU A 33 6.03 5.77 2.95
CA LEU A 33 4.75 5.34 3.51
C LEU A 33 4.28 4.01 2.90
N GLY A 34 4.45 3.81 1.60
CA GLY A 34 4.11 2.54 0.94
C GLY A 34 4.92 1.36 1.50
N ILE A 35 6.22 1.56 1.70
CA ILE A 35 7.11 0.55 2.30
C ILE A 35 6.71 0.27 3.76
N LEU A 36 6.52 1.32 4.56
CA LEU A 36 6.12 1.21 5.96
C LEU A 36 4.79 0.48 6.09
N PHE A 37 3.84 0.80 5.21
CA PHE A 37 2.52 0.18 5.21
C PHE A 37 2.57 -1.30 4.84
N PHE A 38 3.40 -1.69 3.87
CA PHE A 38 3.61 -3.11 3.55
C PHE A 38 4.14 -3.87 4.75
N ILE A 39 5.21 -3.38 5.40
CA ILE A 39 5.80 -4.02 6.58
C ILE A 39 4.77 -4.11 7.72
N THR A 40 4.04 -3.01 7.98
CA THR A 40 3.00 -2.97 9.00
C THR A 40 1.88 -3.97 8.70
N SER A 41 1.50 -4.13 7.43
CA SER A 41 0.48 -5.08 7.00
C SER A 41 0.89 -6.53 7.22
N VAL A 42 2.16 -6.86 6.95
CA VAL A 42 2.74 -8.18 7.24
C VAL A 42 2.70 -8.46 8.74
N VAL A 43 3.16 -7.52 9.57
CA VAL A 43 3.12 -7.65 11.04
C VAL A 43 1.70 -7.79 11.53
N LEU A 44 0.77 -6.99 11.01
CA LEU A 44 -0.65 -7.04 11.39
C LEU A 44 -1.27 -8.39 11.03
N TYR A 45 -0.93 -8.97 9.87
CA TYR A 45 -1.38 -10.31 9.51
C TYR A 45 -0.85 -11.39 10.47
N LEU A 46 0.42 -11.28 10.88
CA LEU A 46 0.98 -12.21 11.87
C LEU A 46 0.27 -12.08 13.22
N LEU A 47 -0.02 -10.86 13.68
CA LEU A 47 -0.81 -10.66 14.90
C LEU A 47 -2.24 -11.20 14.73
N PHE A 48 -2.89 -10.92 13.60
CA PHE A 48 -4.23 -11.41 13.29
C PHE A 48 -4.30 -12.94 13.31
N SER A 49 -3.35 -13.61 12.65
CA SER A 49 -3.32 -15.08 12.58
C SER A 49 -3.03 -15.72 13.93
N ARG A 50 -2.23 -15.08 14.79
CA ARG A 50 -1.98 -15.54 16.17
C ARG A 50 -3.19 -15.36 17.08
N PHE A 51 -3.81 -14.18 17.09
CA PHE A 51 -4.83 -13.83 18.08
C PHE A 51 -6.24 -14.26 17.69
N LEU A 52 -6.59 -14.21 16.39
CA LEU A 52 -7.96 -14.45 15.94
C LEU A 52 -8.16 -15.83 15.33
N ASN A 53 -7.14 -16.36 14.65
CA ASN A 53 -7.24 -17.64 13.95
C ASN A 53 -6.61 -18.79 14.75
N SER A 54 -6.07 -18.50 15.94
CA SER A 54 -5.40 -19.45 16.86
C SER A 54 -4.42 -20.39 16.16
N LYS A 55 -3.78 -19.94 15.07
CA LYS A 55 -2.84 -20.78 14.32
C LYS A 55 -1.64 -21.10 15.22
N GLU A 56 -1.30 -22.38 15.29
CA GLU A 56 -0.08 -22.81 15.97
C GLU A 56 1.15 -22.53 15.10
N TYR A 57 2.13 -21.85 15.70
CA TYR A 57 3.40 -21.52 15.07
C TYR A 57 4.38 -22.67 15.31
N ASN A 58 4.20 -23.75 14.55
CA ASN A 58 5.12 -24.88 14.54
C ASN A 58 6.02 -24.79 13.30
N ILE A 59 7.20 -25.43 13.35
CA ILE A 59 8.22 -25.40 12.28
C ILE A 59 7.63 -25.79 10.92
N TYR A 60 6.67 -26.73 10.91
CA TYR A 60 5.97 -27.19 9.71
C TYR A 60 5.08 -26.13 9.05
N ASN A 61 4.49 -25.21 9.83
CA ASN A 61 3.52 -24.23 9.33
C ASN A 61 4.12 -22.84 9.13
N LEU A 62 5.32 -22.59 9.67
CA LEU A 62 5.95 -21.28 9.66
C LEU A 62 6.15 -20.72 8.25
N ALA A 63 6.58 -21.58 7.32
CA ALA A 63 6.77 -21.20 5.92
C ALA A 63 5.44 -20.78 5.26
N SER A 64 4.37 -21.54 5.47
CA SER A 64 3.04 -21.24 4.95
C SER A 64 2.50 -19.92 5.50
N ILE A 65 2.62 -19.69 6.80
CA ILE A 65 2.21 -18.43 7.45
C ILE A 65 3.00 -17.25 6.90
N GLY A 66 4.31 -17.40 6.68
CA GLY A 66 5.14 -16.34 6.10
C GLY A 66 4.72 -15.96 4.68
N ILE A 67 4.40 -16.95 3.85
CA ILE A 67 3.91 -16.74 2.49
C ILE A 67 2.54 -16.04 2.51
N GLU A 68 1.61 -16.51 3.34
CA GLU A 68 0.30 -15.88 3.52
C GLU A 68 0.43 -14.42 3.96
N ALA A 69 1.31 -14.13 4.93
CA ALA A 69 1.57 -12.79 5.42
C ALA A 69 2.14 -11.88 4.33
N PHE A 70 3.06 -12.39 3.51
CA PHE A 70 3.63 -11.67 2.38
C PHE A 70 2.56 -11.27 1.35
N PHE A 71 1.70 -12.22 0.96
CA PHE A 71 0.60 -11.95 0.03
C PHE A 71 -0.45 -11.01 0.64
N ALA A 72 -0.76 -11.14 1.93
CA ALA A 72 -1.64 -10.20 2.62
C ALA A 72 -1.07 -8.78 2.59
N GLY A 73 0.23 -8.62 2.84
CA GLY A 73 0.93 -7.34 2.73
C GLY A 73 0.84 -6.73 1.33
N LEU A 74 1.01 -7.57 0.29
CA LEU A 74 0.88 -7.15 -1.11
C LEU A 74 -0.54 -6.65 -1.41
N ILE A 75 -1.56 -7.46 -1.09
CA ILE A 75 -2.96 -7.14 -1.34
C ILE A 75 -3.36 -5.85 -0.63
N LEU A 76 -3.01 -5.72 0.66
CA LEU A 76 -3.32 -4.52 1.44
C LEU A 76 -2.62 -3.28 0.88
N SER A 77 -1.37 -3.40 0.43
CA SER A 77 -0.64 -2.28 -0.19
C SER A 77 -1.27 -1.84 -1.51
N ILE A 78 -1.75 -2.79 -2.32
CA ILE A 78 -2.47 -2.50 -3.57
C ILE A 78 -3.82 -1.82 -3.28
N ILE A 79 -4.57 -2.31 -2.29
CA ILE A 79 -5.83 -1.69 -1.87
C ILE A 79 -5.59 -0.26 -1.41
N LEU A 80 -4.58 -0.03 -0.56
CA LEU A 80 -4.23 1.32 -0.11
C LEU A 80 -3.86 2.22 -1.29
N PHE A 81 -3.05 1.73 -2.23
CA PHE A 81 -2.68 2.46 -3.44
C PHE A 81 -3.93 2.87 -4.24
N GLN A 82 -4.88 1.95 -4.43
CA GLN A 82 -6.14 2.23 -5.12
C GLN A 82 -6.98 3.27 -4.38
N ILE A 83 -7.10 3.18 -3.05
CA ILE A 83 -7.84 4.17 -2.25
C ILE A 83 -7.21 5.56 -2.40
N ILE A 84 -5.89 5.68 -2.23
CA ILE A 84 -5.18 6.97 -2.34
C ILE A 84 -5.34 7.55 -3.75
N SER A 85 -5.08 6.74 -4.77
CA SER A 85 -5.20 7.17 -6.18
C SER A 85 -6.62 7.65 -6.50
N PHE A 86 -7.63 6.94 -6.03
CA PHE A 86 -9.03 7.31 -6.22
C PHE A 86 -9.39 8.62 -5.51
N VAL A 87 -8.98 8.79 -4.25
CA VAL A 87 -9.21 10.01 -3.48
C VAL A 87 -8.55 11.22 -4.16
N TRP A 88 -7.33 11.08 -4.64
CA TRP A 88 -6.62 12.19 -5.30
C TRP A 88 -7.14 12.50 -6.70
N THR A 89 -7.52 11.49 -7.47
CA THR A 89 -8.14 11.68 -8.79
C THR A 89 -9.48 12.41 -8.66
N ARG A 90 -10.28 12.06 -7.64
CA ARG A 90 -11.54 12.77 -7.35
C ARG A 90 -11.33 14.23 -6.99
N LYS A 91 -10.34 14.54 -6.16
CA LYS A 91 -10.02 15.93 -5.79
C LYS A 91 -9.66 16.77 -7.02
N LYS A 92 -8.83 16.24 -7.92
CA LYS A 92 -8.44 16.92 -9.17
C LYS A 92 -9.65 17.26 -10.06
N LYS A 93 -10.62 16.33 -10.18
CA LYS A 93 -11.84 16.54 -10.97
C LYS A 93 -12.77 17.62 -10.38
N ILE A 94 -12.80 17.77 -9.05
CA ILE A 94 -13.63 18.79 -8.40
C ILE A 94 -13.04 20.18 -8.66
N GLU A 95 -11.72 20.35 -8.53
CA GLU A 95 -11.05 21.64 -8.78
C GLU A 95 -11.23 22.11 -10.23
N SER A 96 -11.09 21.22 -11.23
CA SER A 96 -11.28 21.62 -12.64
C SER A 96 -12.71 22.10 -12.93
N ASN A 97 -13.72 21.43 -12.36
CA ASN A 97 -15.12 21.81 -12.55
C ASN A 97 -15.48 23.14 -11.87
N LEU A 98 -14.77 23.55 -10.82
CA LEU A 98 -14.97 24.84 -10.15
C LEU A 98 -14.39 25.97 -10.99
N ILE A 99 -13.19 25.79 -11.55
CA ILE A 99 -12.53 26.78 -12.41
C ILE A 99 -13.37 27.04 -13.68
N ASP A 100 -13.89 25.99 -14.32
CA ASP A 100 -14.77 26.11 -15.49
C ASP A 100 -16.08 26.87 -15.21
N LYS A 101 -16.56 26.86 -13.96
CA LYS A 101 -17.76 27.62 -13.57
C LYS A 101 -17.47 29.10 -13.34
N ILE A 102 -16.27 29.46 -12.91
CA ILE A 102 -15.87 30.86 -12.68
C ILE A 102 -15.59 31.56 -14.01
N GLY A 103 -14.96 30.88 -14.98
CA GLY A 103 -14.67 31.45 -16.30
C GLY A 103 -15.87 31.58 -17.25
N LYS A 104 -17.07 31.15 -16.83
CA LYS A 104 -18.33 31.27 -17.59
C LYS A 104 -19.22 32.43 -17.09
N GLN A 105 -18.77 33.20 -16.10
CA GLN A 105 -19.37 34.49 -15.70
C GLN A 105 -18.67 35.62 -16.44
#